data_AF-A0A401TY97-F1
#
_entry.id   AF-A0A401TY97-F1
#
_cell.length_a   1.000
_cell.length_b   1.000
_cell.length_c   1.000
_cell.angle_alpha   90.00
_cell.angle_beta   90.00
_cell.angle_gamma   90.00
#
_symmetry.space_group_name_H-M   'P 1'
#
loop_
_entity.id
_entity.type
_entity.pdbx_description
1 polymer ?
#
loop_
_entity_poly.entity_id
_entity_poly.type
_entity_poly.pdbx_seq_one_letter_code
_entity_poly.pdbx_strand_id
1 'polypeptide(L)'
;RIAELDRGRRLARASEAVRSLRRSGIEAARPYESTLPEAEATLKRLRERQIEIQAADDALFEIDTASGPVVVAEKLAEQGFGPRMKSTADDVLARLKAKRPPAA
;
A
#
# COMPACT_ATOMS: atom_id res chain seq x y z
N ARG A 1 -19.39 -67.48 11.09
CA ARG A 1 -20.65 -66.87 10.57
C ARG A 1 -21.08 -65.64 11.37
N ILE A 2 -21.37 -65.70 12.68
CA ILE A 2 -21.78 -64.51 13.47
C ILE A 2 -20.66 -63.46 13.55
N ALA A 3 -19.42 -63.87 13.88
CA ALA A 3 -18.28 -62.96 13.95
C ALA A 3 -17.94 -62.24 12.61
N GLU A 4 -18.25 -62.90 11.50
CA GLU A 4 -18.06 -62.34 10.15
C GLU A 4 -19.11 -61.28 9.84
N LEU A 5 -20.37 -61.52 10.24
CA LEU A 5 -21.45 -60.54 10.15
C LEU A 5 -21.18 -59.31 11.04
N ASP A 6 -20.65 -59.50 12.24
CA ASP A 6 -20.26 -58.38 13.12
C ASP A 6 -19.13 -57.54 12.53
N ARG A 7 -18.16 -58.20 11.90
CA ARG A 7 -17.07 -57.52 11.17
C ARG A 7 -17.63 -56.72 10.00
N GLY A 8 -18.52 -57.31 9.21
CA GLY A 8 -19.21 -56.63 8.11
C GLY A 8 -20.02 -55.42 8.57
N ARG A 9 -20.74 -55.54 9.69
CA ARG A 9 -21.52 -54.44 10.28
C ARG A 9 -20.64 -53.29 10.75
N ARG A 10 -19.51 -53.58 11.39
CA ARG A 10 -18.54 -52.55 11.82
C ARG A 10 -17.93 -51.83 10.62
N LEU A 11 -17.59 -52.58 9.57
CA LEU A 11 -16.98 -52.04 8.37
C LEU A 11 -17.97 -51.14 7.60
N ALA A 12 -19.23 -51.56 7.47
CA ALA A 12 -20.30 -50.74 6.89
C ALA A 12 -20.50 -49.42 7.65
N ARG A 13 -20.53 -49.46 8.99
CA ARG A 13 -20.63 -48.26 9.83
C ARG A 13 -19.43 -47.33 9.68
N ALA A 14 -18.22 -47.87 9.63
CA ALA A 14 -17.01 -47.08 9.43
C ALA A 14 -17.01 -46.42 8.04
N SER A 15 -17.39 -47.16 6.99
CA SER A 15 -17.53 -46.60 5.64
C SER A 15 -18.60 -45.52 5.55
N GLU A 16 -19.73 -45.68 6.25
CA GLU A 16 -20.80 -44.69 6.31
C GLU A 16 -20.36 -43.42 7.05
N ALA A 17 -19.66 -43.55 8.18
CA ALA A 17 -19.09 -42.42 8.92
C ALA A 17 -18.07 -41.63 8.07
N VAL A 18 -17.17 -42.32 7.35
CA VAL A 18 -16.22 -41.68 6.43
C VAL A 18 -16.94 -40.98 5.28
N ARG A 19 -18.00 -41.59 4.73
CA ARG A 19 -18.81 -40.99 3.66
C ARG A 19 -19.58 -39.77 4.16
N SER A 20 -20.07 -39.81 5.39
CA SER A 20 -20.72 -38.67 6.06
C SER A 20 -19.72 -37.53 6.25
N LEU A 21 -18.53 -37.83 6.77
CA LEU A 21 -17.48 -36.83 6.99
C LEU A 21 -17.01 -36.17 5.69
N ARG A 22 -16.86 -36.95 4.60
CA ARG A 22 -16.52 -36.40 3.29
C ARG A 22 -17.62 -35.51 2.71
N ARG A 23 -18.89 -35.79 3.03
CA ARG A 23 -20.01 -34.92 2.65
C ARG A 23 -20.08 -33.66 3.52
N SER A 24 -19.77 -33.75 4.81
CA SER A 24 -19.76 -32.60 5.73
C SER A 24 -18.50 -31.74 5.64
N GLY A 25 -17.40 -32.25 5.06
CA GLY A 25 -16.20 -31.45 4.76
C GLY A 25 -16.38 -30.46 3.60
N ILE A 26 -17.51 -30.56 2.89
CA ILE A 26 -18.01 -29.56 1.96
C ILE A 26 -19.34 -29.05 2.55
N GLU A 27 -19.30 -28.51 3.76
CA GLU A 27 -20.41 -27.65 4.17
C GLU A 27 -20.40 -26.46 3.23
N ALA A 28 -21.45 -26.31 2.43
CA ALA A 28 -21.72 -25.06 1.73
C ALA A 28 -21.62 -23.96 2.78
N ALA A 29 -20.79 -22.95 2.52
CA ALA A 29 -20.62 -21.85 3.45
C ALA A 29 -21.99 -21.36 3.89
N ARG A 30 -22.13 -21.07 5.19
CA ARG A 30 -23.40 -20.56 5.71
C ARG A 30 -23.81 -19.35 4.85
N PRO A 31 -25.11 -19.09 4.62
CA PRO A 31 -25.56 -18.03 3.70
C PRO A 31 -25.02 -16.61 3.96
N TYR A 32 -24.27 -16.41 5.05
CA TYR A 32 -23.70 -15.15 5.51
C TYR A 32 -22.18 -15.22 5.71
N GLU A 33 -21.53 -16.33 5.35
CA GLU A 33 -20.09 -16.51 5.42
C GLU A 33 -19.53 -16.54 4.00
N SER A 34 -18.57 -15.65 3.72
CA SER A 34 -17.83 -15.67 2.46
C SER A 34 -17.04 -16.97 2.37
N THR A 35 -17.18 -17.68 1.25
CA THR A 35 -16.36 -18.85 0.98
C THR A 35 -14.89 -18.43 0.83
N LEU A 36 -13.96 -19.35 1.09
CA LEU A 36 -12.53 -19.06 0.91
C LEU A 36 -12.19 -18.49 -0.48
N PRO A 37 -12.69 -19.04 -1.61
CA PRO A 37 -12.44 -18.47 -2.94
C PRO A 37 -12.97 -17.04 -3.12
N GLU A 38 -14.12 -16.71 -2.52
CA GLU A 38 -14.70 -15.35 -2.59
C GLU A 38 -13.87 -14.35 -1.78
N ALA A 39 -13.36 -14.77 -0.62
CA ALA A 39 -12.43 -13.97 0.17
C ALA A 39 -11.12 -13.71 -0.58
N GLU A 40 -10.56 -14.72 -1.24
CA GLU A 40 -9.35 -14.59 -2.06
C GLU A 40 -9.56 -13.66 -3.27
N ALA A 41 -10.69 -13.79 -3.96
CA ALA A 41 -11.04 -12.88 -5.07
C ALA A 41 -11.19 -11.44 -4.59
N THR A 42 -11.82 -11.24 -3.43
CA THR A 42 -11.97 -9.90 -2.81
C THR A 42 -10.62 -9.32 -2.42
N LEU A 43 -9.73 -10.12 -1.81
CA LEU A 43 -8.38 -9.71 -1.45
C LEU A 43 -7.56 -9.32 -2.67
N LYS A 44 -7.65 -10.10 -3.76
CA LYS A 44 -6.98 -9.78 -5.03
C LYS A 44 -7.43 -8.41 -5.56
N ARG A 45 -8.74 -8.18 -5.65
CA ARG A 45 -9.31 -6.89 -6.09
C ARG A 45 -8.87 -5.72 -5.18
N LEU A 46 -8.81 -5.94 -3.87
CA LEU A 46 -8.35 -4.90 -2.93
C LEU A 46 -6.89 -4.55 -3.16
N ARG A 47 -6.02 -5.55 -3.36
CA ARG A 47 -4.60 -5.34 -3.64
C ARG A 47 -4.36 -4.60 -4.95
N GLU A 48 -5.08 -4.95 -6.01
CA GLU A 48 -5.01 -4.24 -7.29
C GLU A 48 -5.36 -2.76 -7.11
N ARG A 49 -6.45 -2.47 -6.41
CA ARG A 49 -6.85 -1.09 -6.11
C ARG A 49 -5.84 -0.35 -5.21
N GLN A 50 -5.20 -1.03 -4.27
CA GLN A 50 -4.16 -0.43 -3.42
C GLN A 50 -2.93 -0.01 -4.23
N ILE A 51 -2.53 -0.82 -5.23
CA ILE A 51 -1.42 -0.49 -6.13
C ILE A 51 -1.76 0.78 -6.93
N GLU A 52 -2.97 0.87 -7.47
CA GLU A 52 -3.42 2.06 -8.21
C GLU A 52 -3.43 3.31 -7.34
N ILE A 53 -3.91 3.21 -6.10
CA ILE A 53 -3.92 4.33 -5.14
C ILE A 53 -2.49 4.78 -4.82
N GLN A 54 -1.61 3.82 -4.51
CA GLN A 54 -0.22 4.14 -4.20
C GLN A 54 0.48 4.85 -5.37
N ALA A 55 0.26 4.36 -6.60
CA ALA A 55 0.82 5.00 -7.79
C ALA A 55 0.28 6.43 -8.01
N ALA A 56 -1.00 6.67 -7.68
CA ALA A 56 -1.58 8.01 -7.73
C ALA A 56 -1.00 8.95 -6.66
N ASP A 57 -0.84 8.45 -5.43
CA ASP A 57 -0.24 9.21 -4.33
C ASP A 57 1.22 9.58 -4.63
N ASP A 58 1.99 8.64 -5.17
CA ASP A 58 3.38 8.87 -5.59
C ASP A 58 3.45 9.93 -6.70
N ALA A 59 2.56 9.85 -7.70
CA ALA A 59 2.49 10.85 -8.77
C ALA A 59 2.10 12.25 -8.25
N LEU A 60 1.16 12.33 -7.30
CA LEU A 60 0.80 13.61 -6.68
C LEU A 60 1.99 14.19 -5.90
N PHE A 61 2.72 13.36 -5.16
CA PHE A 61 3.91 13.78 -4.44
C PHE A 61 5.01 14.29 -5.39
N GLU A 62 5.21 13.63 -6.54
CA GLU A 62 6.15 14.11 -7.56
C GLU A 62 5.76 15.47 -8.14
N ILE A 63 4.46 15.69 -8.39
CA ILE A 63 3.96 16.98 -8.89
C ILE A 63 4.17 18.09 -7.86
N ASP A 64 3.81 17.83 -6.60
CA ASP A 64 3.95 18.79 -5.50
C ASP A 64 5.42 19.12 -5.23
N THR A 65 6.31 18.14 -5.34
CA THR A 65 7.75 18.39 -5.19
C THR A 65 8.35 19.16 -6.37
N ALA A 66 7.95 18.86 -7.61
CA ALA A 66 8.47 19.52 -8.81
C ALA A 66 7.88 20.92 -9.07
N SER A 67 6.63 21.13 -8.63
CA SER A 67 5.81 22.32 -8.95
C SER A 67 5.22 22.98 -7.69
N GLY A 68 5.73 22.64 -6.51
CA GLY A 68 5.30 23.25 -5.27
C GLY A 68 5.57 24.77 -5.24
N PRO A 69 4.86 25.50 -4.38
CA PRO A 69 4.87 26.97 -4.38
C PRO A 69 6.26 27.57 -4.20
N VAL A 70 7.12 26.92 -3.40
CA VAL A 70 8.51 27.35 -3.21
C VAL A 70 9.32 27.16 -4.48
N VAL A 71 9.23 25.99 -5.13
CA VAL A 71 9.96 25.70 -6.37
C VAL A 71 9.52 26.62 -7.50
N VAL A 72 8.22 26.88 -7.62
CA VAL A 72 7.67 27.83 -8.59
C VAL A 72 8.16 29.25 -8.29
N ALA A 73 8.13 29.68 -7.02
CA ALA A 73 8.61 31.00 -6.64
C ALA A 73 10.12 31.16 -6.85
N GLU A 74 10.93 30.11 -6.64
CA GLU A 74 12.35 30.10 -6.99
C GLU A 74 12.55 30.27 -8.50
N LYS A 75 11.86 29.48 -9.33
CA LYS A 75 11.94 29.60 -10.80
C LYS A 75 11.52 30.98 -11.30
N LEU A 76 10.49 31.57 -10.70
CA LEU A 76 10.04 32.94 -11.02
C LEU A 76 11.09 33.98 -10.63
N ALA A 77 11.67 33.87 -9.44
CA ALA A 77 12.74 34.77 -8.98
C ALA A 77 14.00 34.66 -9.85
N GLU A 78 14.36 33.45 -10.32
CA GLU A 78 15.45 33.21 -11.26
C GLU A 78 15.20 33.85 -12.63
N GLN A 79 13.95 33.89 -13.08
CA GLN A 79 13.53 34.59 -14.30
C GLN A 79 13.41 36.11 -14.13
N GLY A 80 13.67 36.64 -12.92
CA GLY A 80 13.62 38.07 -12.62
C GLY A 80 12.24 38.57 -12.18
N PHE A 81 11.28 37.68 -11.96
CA PHE A 81 9.97 38.02 -11.41
C PHE A 81 10.02 37.98 -9.88
N GLY A 82 10.34 39.11 -9.27
CA GLY A 82 10.35 39.30 -7.81
C GLY A 82 11.75 39.33 -7.19
N PRO A 83 11.83 39.52 -5.85
CA PRO A 83 13.10 39.57 -5.14
C PRO A 83 13.80 38.20 -5.15
N ARG A 84 15.14 38.23 -5.24
CA ARG A 84 15.96 37.02 -5.22
C ARG A 84 15.84 36.30 -3.88
N MET A 85 15.56 35.00 -3.93
CA MET A 85 15.40 34.17 -2.74
C MET A 85 16.73 33.69 -2.12
N LYS A 86 17.79 33.60 -2.94
CA LYS A 86 19.11 33.11 -2.53
C LYS A 86 20.11 34.25 -2.55
N SER A 87 20.96 34.33 -1.52
CA SER A 87 22.06 35.32 -1.47
C SER A 87 23.12 35.00 -2.52
N THR A 88 23.56 36.01 -3.25
CA THR A 88 24.63 35.89 -4.24
C THR A 88 26.01 36.12 -3.62
N ALA A 89 27.08 35.79 -4.37
CA ALA A 89 28.44 36.06 -3.94
C ALA A 89 28.68 37.55 -3.66
N ASP A 90 28.07 38.44 -4.45
CA ASP A 90 28.16 39.88 -4.26
C ASP A 90 27.48 40.33 -2.96
N ASP A 91 26.33 39.74 -2.61
CA ASP A 91 25.64 40.02 -1.35
C ASP A 91 26.51 39.61 -0.15
N VAL A 92 27.18 38.45 -0.25
CA VAL A 92 28.11 37.97 0.77
C VAL A 92 29.32 38.89 0.89
N LEU A 93 29.91 39.31 -0.24
CA LEU A 93 31.05 40.22 -0.27
C LEU A 93 30.70 41.61 0.30
N ALA A 94 29.54 42.15 -0.06
CA ALA A 94 29.05 43.42 0.47
C ALA A 94 28.89 43.36 2.00
N ARG A 95 28.29 42.28 2.50
CA ARG A 95 28.14 42.04 3.94
C ARG A 95 29.49 41.93 4.66
N LEU A 96 30.47 41.24 4.07
CA LEU A 96 31.80 41.11 4.64
C LEU A 96 32.54 42.47 4.70
N LYS A 97 32.42 43.28 3.65
CA LYS A 97 32.97 44.66 3.63
C LYS A 97 32.34 45.53 4.71
N ALA A 98 31.03 45.44 4.90
CA ALA A 98 30.31 46.19 5.93
C ALA A 98 30.68 45.75 7.36
N LYS A 99 31.06 44.48 7.56
CA LYS A 99 31.46 43.93 8.87
C LYS A 99 32.92 44.18 9.21
N ARG A 100 33.72 44.72 8.28
CA ARG A 100 35.14 45.02 8.54
C ARG A 100 35.24 46.27 9.44
N PRO A 101 35.82 46.18 10.65
CA PRO A 101 36.04 47.36 11.47
C PRO A 101 36.98 48.34 10.75
N PRO A 102 36.85 49.67 10.99
CA PRO A 102 37.77 50.65 10.41
C PRO A 102 39.18 50.30 10.86
N ALA A 103 40.12 50.31 9.92
CA ALA A 103 41.53 50.10 10.22
C ALA A 103 42.00 51.22 11.15
N ALA A 104 42.52 50.82 12.33
CA ALA A 104 43.17 51.71 13.29
C ALA A 104 44.57 52.07 12.80
#